data_AF-A0A1G3HH11-F1
#
_entry.id   AF-A0A1G3HH11-F1
#
_cell.length_a   1.000
_cell.length_b   1.000
_cell.length_c   1.000
_cell.angle_alpha   90.00
_cell.angle_beta   90.00
_cell.angle_gamma   90.00
#
_symmetry.space_group_name_H-M   'P 1'
#
loop_
_entity.id
_entity.type
_entity.pdbx_description
1 polymer ?
#
loop_
_entity_poly.entity_id
_entity_poly.type
_entity_poly.pdbx_seq_one_letter_code
_entity_poly.pdbx_strand_id
1 'polypeptide(L)' 'PVVEREAQEQGKSLEAHCAHLIVHGMLHLQGYDHETDSDDAERMEALEREILGALGYPDPYA' A
#
# COMPACT_ATOMS: atom_id res chain seq x y z
N PRO A 1 7.66 16.84 2.95
CA PRO A 1 7.63 16.08 1.68
C PRO A 1 6.21 15.58 1.39
N VAL A 2 5.89 15.14 0.15
CA VAL A 2 4.52 14.68 -0.19
C VAL A 2 4.09 13.50 0.69
N VAL A 3 4.94 12.47 0.80
CA VAL A 3 4.69 11.26 1.60
C VAL A 3 4.44 11.56 3.08
N GLU A 4 5.17 12.51 3.67
CA GLU A 4 4.98 12.89 5.07
C GLU A 4 3.65 13.61 5.32
N ARG A 5 3.23 14.46 4.38
CA ARG A 5 1.92 15.11 4.45
C ARG A 5 0.80 14.08 4.36
N GLU A 6 0.87 13.16 3.40
CA GLU A 6 -0.13 12.10 3.23
C GLU A 6 -0.23 11.19 4.45
N ALA A 7 0.91 10.79 5.02
CA ALA A 7 0.93 9.98 6.24
C ALA A 7 0.19 10.69 7.39
N GLN A 8 0.44 11.99 7.57
CA GLN A 8 -0.26 12.80 8.58
C GLN A 8 -1.76 12.93 8.31
N GLU A 9 -2.16 13.20 7.05
CA GLU A 9 -3.57 13.32 6.65
C GLU A 9 -4.34 12.00 6.84
N GLN A 10 -3.66 10.85 6.67
CA GLN A 10 -4.23 9.52 6.83
C GLN A 10 -4.06 8.94 8.24
N GLY A 11 -3.43 9.68 9.17
CA GLY A 11 -3.17 9.19 10.54
C GLY A 11 -2.21 7.99 10.61
N LYS A 12 -1.38 7.79 9.58
CA LYS A 12 -0.38 6.72 9.48
C LYS A 12 0.96 7.19 10.02
N SER A 13 1.76 6.27 10.55
CA SER A 13 3.18 6.59 10.79
C SER A 13 3.87 6.79 9.45
N LEU A 14 4.86 7.71 9.40
CA LEU A 14 5.63 7.94 8.17
C LEU A 14 6.27 6.65 7.66
N GLU A 15 6.78 5.81 8.57
CA GLU A 15 7.38 4.52 8.24
C GLU A 15 6.37 3.56 7.60
N ALA A 16 5.18 3.42 8.17
CA ALA A 16 4.13 2.55 7.61
C ALA A 16 3.65 3.05 6.24
N HIS A 17 3.50 4.37 6.05
CA HIS A 17 3.11 4.94 4.76
C HIS A 17 4.20 4.74 3.70
N CYS A 18 5.48 4.93 4.07
CA CYS A 18 6.59 4.61 3.18
C CYS A 18 6.63 3.12 2.81
N ALA A 19 6.44 2.22 3.78
CA ALA A 19 6.40 0.78 3.53
C ALA A 19 5.27 0.41 2.57
N HIS A 20 4.09 0.99 2.78
CA HIS A 20 2.94 0.83 1.88
C HIS A 20 3.30 1.26 0.44
N LEU A 21 3.81 2.47 0.24
CA LEU A 21 4.16 2.96 -1.09
C LEU A 21 5.26 2.14 -1.78
N ILE A 22 6.23 1.60 -1.02
CA ILE A 22 7.26 0.72 -1.57
C ILE A 22 6.65 -0.61 -2.04
N VAL A 23 5.83 -1.26 -1.20
CA VAL A 23 5.15 -2.52 -1.56
C VAL A 23 4.24 -2.31 -2.77
N HIS A 24 3.43 -1.26 -2.73
CA HIS A 24 2.53 -0.83 -3.80
C HIS A 24 3.29 -0.62 -5.12
N GLY A 25 4.38 0.15 -5.10
CA GLY A 25 5.23 0.36 -6.27
C GLY A 25 5.85 -0.94 -6.81
N MET A 26 6.27 -1.85 -5.93
CA MET A 26 6.82 -3.15 -6.35
C MET A 26 5.77 -4.07 -6.98
N LEU A 27 4.51 -4.01 -6.53
CA LEU A 27 3.41 -4.76 -7.16
C LEU A 27 3.10 -4.19 -8.55
N HIS A 28 3.07 -2.87 -8.70
CA HIS A 28 2.95 -2.26 -10.03
C HIS A 28 4.09 -2.66 -10.98
N LEU A 29 5.33 -2.71 -10.50
CA LEU A 29 6.47 -3.17 -11.31
C LEU A 29 6.36 -4.65 -11.73
N GLN A 30 5.59 -5.46 -11.00
CA GLN A 30 5.31 -6.86 -11.33
C GLN A 30 4.08 -7.01 -12.25
N GLY A 31 3.42 -5.92 -12.61
CA GLY A 31 2.28 -5.91 -13.53
C GLY A 31 0.92 -6.03 -12.84
N TYR A 32 0.85 -5.88 -11.52
CA TYR A 32 -0.43 -5.68 -10.84
C TYR A 32 -0.93 -4.25 -11.09
N ASP A 33 -2.24 -4.11 -11.24
CA ASP A 33 -2.92 -2.84 -11.45
C ASP A 33 -4.19 -2.80 -10.62
N HIS A 34 -4.57 -1.62 -10.15
CA HIS A 34 -5.78 -1.40 -9.38
C HIS A 34 -6.62 -0.22 -9.93
N GLU A 35 -6.18 0.41 -11.02
CA GLU A 35 -6.87 1.59 -11.60
C GLU A 35 -7.95 1.21 -12.63
N THR A 36 -7.87 0.01 -13.21
CA THR A 36 -8.63 -0.34 -14.43
C THR A 36 -9.79 -1.31 -14.20
N ASP A 37 -9.69 -2.20 -13.22
CA ASP A 37 -10.67 -3.26 -12.94
C ASP A 37 -10.78 -3.56 -11.43
N SER A 38 -12.00 -3.82 -10.95
CA SER A 38 -12.26 -4.06 -9.52
C SER A 38 -11.65 -5.36 -9.01
N ASP A 39 -11.65 -6.42 -9.83
CA ASP A 39 -11.10 -7.71 -9.42
C ASP A 39 -9.58 -7.62 -9.34
N ASP A 40 -8.94 -6.89 -10.27
CA ASP A 40 -7.49 -6.65 -10.22
C ASP A 40 -7.10 -5.74 -9.04
N ALA A 41 -7.92 -4.73 -8.73
CA ALA A 41 -7.76 -3.95 -7.51
C ALA A 41 -7.81 -4.82 -6.26
N GLU A 42 -8.87 -5.63 -6.08
CA GLU A 42 -9.00 -6.52 -4.92
C GLU A 42 -7.81 -7.46 -4.77
N ARG A 43 -7.29 -8.01 -5.88
CA ARG A 43 -6.11 -8.87 -5.89
C ARG A 43 -4.85 -8.13 -5.45
N MET A 44 -4.64 -6.92 -5.96
CA MET A 44 -3.49 -6.10 -5.61
C MET A 44 -3.55 -5.69 -4.13
N GLU A 45 -4.69 -5.18 -3.68
CA GLU A 45 -4.86 -4.75 -2.28
C GLU A 45 -4.72 -5.93 -1.29
N ALA A 46 -5.16 -7.14 -1.68
CA ALA A 46 -4.98 -8.33 -0.85
C ALA A 46 -3.49 -8.67 -0.65
N LEU A 47 -2.68 -8.55 -1.70
CA LEU A 47 -1.23 -8.75 -1.63
C LEU A 47 -0.56 -7.65 -0.80
N GLU A 48 -1.00 -6.40 -0.91
CA GLU A 48 -0.50 -5.31 -0.07
C GLU A 48 -0.72 -5.60 1.41
N ARG A 49 -1.94 -6.04 1.79
CA ARG A 49 -2.27 -6.43 3.16
C ARG A 49 -1.40 -7.61 3.65
N GLU A 50 -1.24 -8.64 2.83
CA GLU A 50 -0.42 -9.82 3.18
C GLU A 50 1.04 -9.44 3.43
N ILE A 51 1.64 -8.70 2.50
CA ILE A 51 3.06 -8.34 2.56
C ILE A 51 3.32 -7.37 3.72
N LEU A 52 2.48 -6.35 3.89
CA LEU A 52 2.64 -5.39 5.00
C LEU A 52 2.43 -6.06 6.35
N GLY A 53 1.45 -6.96 6.47
CA GLY A 53 1.24 -7.77 7.67
C GLY A 53 2.45 -8.65 8.00
N ALA A 54 3.06 -9.29 6.98
CA ALA A 54 4.28 -10.08 7.16
C ALA A 54 5.49 -9.23 7.57
N LEU A 55 5.55 -7.96 7.17
CA LEU A 55 6.57 -6.98 7.57
C LEU A 55 6.29 -6.32 8.93
N GLY A 56 5.13 -6.57 9.54
CA GLY A 56 4.74 -6.03 10.85
C GLY A 56 4.08 -4.65 10.80
N TYR A 57 3.61 -4.22 9.62
CA TYR A 57 2.87 -2.97 9.43
C TYR A 57 1.36 -3.19 9.51
N PRO A 58 0.59 -2.16 9.91
CA PRO A 58 -0.88 -2.22 9.90
C PRO A 58 -1.44 -2.34 8.47
N ASP A 59 -2.69 -2.79 8.37
CA ASP A 59 -3.45 -2.78 7.11
C ASP A 59 -3.55 -1.32 6.60
N PRO A 60 -3.07 -1.02 5.37
CA PRO A 60 -3.08 0.34 4.85
C PRO A 60 -4.47 0.85 4.45
N TYR A 61 -5.50 0.00 4.46
CA TYR A 61 -6.88 0.32 4.09
C TYR A 61 -7.87 0.31 5.26
N ALA A 62 -7.39 0.09 6.49
CA ALA A 62 -8.21 0.07 7.71
C ALA A 62 -8.49 1.45 8.31
#